data_AF-A0A554S5D4-F1
#
_entry.id   AF-A0A554S5D4-F1
#
_cell.length_a   1.000
_cell.length_b   1.000
_cell.length_c   1.000
_cell.angle_alpha   90.00
_cell.angle_beta   90.00
_cell.angle_gamma   90.00
#
_symmetry.space_group_name_H-M   'P 1'
#
loop_
_entity.id
_entity.type
_entity.pdbx_description
1 polymer ?
#
loop_
_entity_poly.entity_id
_entity_poly.type
_entity_poly.pdbx_seq_one_letter_code
_entity_poly.pdbx_strand_id
1 'polypeptide(L)'
;MSSSKLPLGMLIDLAQSQTDDAARRLGALQSAHLSAQQKLELLLQYRQDYHAQLDTLMRGGLPSSQWRNYRNFLGTLDHAIAQQRAIAERAGHQLDRGRTDWQREKRRLSSFDTLADRVRAQELMAQAKREQRDSDERAARQFFDRASHPTH
;
A
#
# COMPACT_ATOMS: atom_id res chain seq x y z
N MET A 1 12.73 -17.37 28.73
CA MET A 1 11.63 -16.48 28.30
C MET A 1 11.05 -17.06 27.02
N SER A 2 9.91 -17.76 27.12
CA SER A 2 9.27 -18.36 25.95
C SER A 2 8.60 -17.26 25.16
N SER A 3 9.16 -16.91 24.00
CA SER A 3 8.55 -16.00 23.05
C SER A 3 7.17 -16.55 22.70
N SER A 4 6.11 -15.90 23.19
CA SER A 4 4.73 -16.26 22.92
C SER A 4 4.53 -16.34 21.40
N LYS A 5 4.52 -17.56 20.85
CA LYS A 5 4.25 -17.81 19.44
C LYS A 5 2.77 -17.53 19.25
N LEU A 6 2.45 -16.33 18.79
CA LEU A 6 1.09 -16.00 18.36
C LEU A 6 0.66 -17.05 17.32
N PRO A 7 -0.56 -17.60 17.41
CA PRO A 7 -1.05 -18.59 16.46
C PRO A 7 -1.07 -17.99 15.05
N LEU A 8 -0.73 -18.80 14.04
CA LEU A 8 -0.52 -18.34 12.67
C LEU A 8 -1.70 -17.53 12.11
N GLY A 9 -2.94 -17.89 12.46
CA GLY A 9 -4.12 -17.11 12.10
C GLY A 9 -4.09 -15.67 12.62
N MET A 10 -3.70 -15.45 13.88
CA MET A 10 -3.58 -14.10 14.45
C MET A 10 -2.47 -13.28 13.77
N LEU A 11 -1.39 -13.93 13.30
CA LEU A 11 -0.34 -13.26 12.53
C LEU A 11 -0.82 -12.85 11.13
N ILE A 12 -1.67 -13.67 10.50
CA ILE A 12 -2.32 -13.33 9.22
C ILE A 12 -3.26 -12.14 9.42
N ASP A 13 -4.15 -12.18 10.41
CA ASP A 13 -5.09 -11.09 10.70
C ASP A 13 -4.35 -9.77 10.96
N LEU A 14 -3.27 -9.83 11.72
CA LEU A 14 -2.43 -8.67 11.99
C LEU A 14 -1.74 -8.15 10.73
N ALA A 15 -1.21 -9.03 9.87
CA ALA A 15 -0.57 -8.64 8.61
C ALA A 15 -1.58 -8.08 7.60
N GLN A 16 -2.81 -8.61 7.59
CA GLN A 16 -3.93 -8.10 6.80
C GLN A 16 -4.27 -6.67 7.23
N SER A 17 -4.50 -6.46 8.52
CA SER A 17 -4.78 -5.13 9.07
C SER A 17 -3.65 -4.13 8.78
N GLN A 18 -2.38 -4.53 8.91
CA GLN A 18 -1.24 -3.66 8.57
C GLN A 18 -1.18 -3.33 7.08
N THR A 19 -1.53 -4.29 6.20
CA THR A 19 -1.57 -4.07 4.75
C THR A 19 -2.70 -3.10 4.37
N ASP A 20 -3.87 -3.23 4.98
CA ASP A 20 -5.01 -2.35 4.76
C ASP A 20 -4.73 -0.93 5.27
N ASP A 21 -4.09 -0.81 6.44
CA ASP A 21 -3.62 0.47 6.97
C ASP A 21 -2.62 1.15 6.04
N ALA A 22 -1.64 0.39 5.54
CA ALA A 22 -0.66 0.90 4.60
C ALA A 22 -1.31 1.34 3.28
N ALA A 23 -2.33 0.60 2.80
CA ALA A 23 -3.09 0.97 1.61
C ALA A 23 -3.86 2.28 1.80
N ARG A 24 -4.54 2.45 2.95
CA ARG A 24 -5.24 3.71 3.29
C ARG A 24 -4.28 4.90 3.35
N ARG A 25 -3.13 4.73 4.01
CA ARG A 25 -2.08 5.77 4.07
C ARG A 25 -1.54 6.10 2.69
N LEU A 26 -1.30 5.09 1.85
CA LEU A 26 -0.86 5.28 0.47
C LEU A 26 -1.87 6.09 -0.35
N GLY A 27 -3.17 5.82 -0.21
CA GLY A 27 -4.23 6.60 -0.84
C GLY A 27 -4.22 8.08 -0.43
N ALA A 28 -4.03 8.35 0.87
CA ALA A 28 -3.91 9.72 1.37
C ALA A 28 -2.66 10.45 0.81
N LEU A 29 -1.52 9.75 0.73
CA LEU A 29 -0.28 10.28 0.15
C LEU A 29 -0.45 10.59 -1.35
N GLN A 30 -1.15 9.71 -2.09
CA GLN A 30 -1.42 9.92 -3.51
C GLN A 30 -2.30 11.15 -3.74
N SER A 31 -3.35 11.32 -2.92
CA SER A 31 -4.21 12.51 -2.96
C SER A 31 -3.44 13.78 -2.64
N ALA A 32 -2.59 13.76 -1.60
CA ALA A 32 -1.75 14.89 -1.22
C ALA A 32 -0.77 15.29 -2.34
N HIS A 33 -0.11 14.31 -2.97
CA HIS A 33 0.79 14.55 -4.10
C HIS A 33 0.04 15.16 -5.29
N LEU A 34 -1.11 14.60 -5.67
CA LEU A 34 -1.93 15.13 -6.78
C LEU A 34 -2.37 16.57 -6.51
N SER A 35 -2.88 16.85 -5.31
CA SER A 35 -3.29 18.20 -4.92
C SER A 35 -2.12 19.19 -4.95
N ALA A 36 -0.94 18.78 -4.49
CA ALA A 36 0.25 19.61 -4.56
C ALA A 36 0.69 19.92 -6.00
N GLN A 37 0.59 18.95 -6.90
CA GLN A 37 0.87 19.14 -8.33
C GLN A 37 -0.14 20.05 -9.01
N GLN A 38 -1.44 19.86 -8.77
CA GLN A 38 -2.50 20.71 -9.32
C GLN A 38 -2.34 22.18 -8.88
N LYS A 39 -2.01 22.41 -7.60
CA LYS A 39 -1.74 23.76 -7.11
C LYS A 39 -0.50 24.38 -7.74
N LEU A 40 0.55 23.58 -7.99
CA LEU A 40 1.74 24.05 -8.71
C LEU A 40 1.40 24.45 -10.14
N GLU A 41 0.64 23.63 -10.85
CA GLU A 41 0.18 23.89 -12.21
C GLU A 41 -0.62 25.19 -12.28
N LEU A 42 -1.57 25.38 -11.35
CA LEU A 42 -2.35 26.61 -11.27
C LEU A 42 -1.46 27.86 -11.09
N LEU A 43 -0.45 27.81 -10.21
CA LEU A 43 0.47 28.93 -10.01
C LEU A 43 1.32 29.21 -11.26
N LEU A 44 1.74 28.16 -11.97
CA LEU A 44 2.50 28.30 -13.21
C LEU A 44 1.65 28.89 -14.33
N GLN A 45 0.41 28.43 -14.48
CA GLN A 45 -0.54 29.00 -15.44
C GLN A 45 -0.78 30.47 -15.13
N TYR A 46 -1.07 30.78 -13.87
CA TYR A 46 -1.32 32.15 -13.43
C TYR A 46 -0.12 33.06 -13.71
N ARG A 47 1.12 32.57 -13.55
CA ARG A 47 2.33 33.31 -13.93
C ARG A 47 2.38 33.59 -15.43
N GLN A 48 2.04 32.63 -16.27
CA GLN A 48 2.02 32.81 -17.73
C GLN A 48 0.98 33.85 -18.14
N ASP A 49 -0.23 33.75 -17.59
CA ASP A 49 -1.31 34.72 -17.86
C ASP A 49 -0.90 36.13 -17.41
N TYR A 50 -0.24 36.23 -16.26
CA TYR A 50 0.27 37.48 -15.73
C TYR A 50 1.38 38.10 -16.61
N HIS A 51 2.22 37.27 -17.25
CA HIS A 51 3.18 37.74 -18.26
C HIS A 51 2.50 38.24 -19.53
N ALA A 52 1.53 37.49 -20.07
CA ALA A 52 0.80 37.91 -21.27
C ALA A 52 0.03 39.24 -21.06
N GLN A 53 -0.52 39.45 -19.86
CA GLN A 53 -1.16 40.71 -19.50
C GLN A 53 -0.16 41.87 -19.50
N LEU A 54 1.06 41.67 -18.99
CA LEU A 54 2.10 42.70 -19.01
C LEU A 54 2.50 43.09 -20.43
N ASP A 55 2.71 42.12 -21.31
CA ASP A 55 3.11 42.38 -22.69
C ASP A 55 2.08 43.26 -23.41
N THR A 56 0.79 43.05 -23.12
CA THR A 56 -0.30 43.87 -23.63
C THR A 56 -0.25 45.29 -23.07
N LEU A 57 -0.05 45.41 -21.75
CA LEU A 57 0.05 46.68 -21.05
C LEU A 57 1.27 47.51 -21.48
N MET A 58 2.41 46.87 -21.76
CA MET A 58 3.62 47.55 -22.25
C MET A 58 3.43 48.15 -23.65
N ARG A 59 2.69 47.50 -24.54
CA ARG A 59 2.35 48.04 -25.86
C ARG A 59 1.48 49.31 -25.78
N GLY A 60 0.75 49.51 -24.68
CA GLY A 60 -0.10 50.67 -24.43
C GLY A 60 0.58 51.86 -23.72
N GLY A 61 1.88 51.76 -23.38
CA GLY A 61 2.60 52.81 -22.64
C GLY A 61 2.30 52.78 -21.14
N LEU A 62 3.05 51.96 -20.39
CA LEU A 62 2.75 51.68 -18.98
C LEU A 62 3.39 52.69 -18.00
N PRO A 63 2.65 53.24 -17.02
CA PRO A 63 3.23 54.08 -15.97
C PRO A 63 4.27 53.34 -15.10
N SER A 64 5.32 54.05 -14.67
CA SER A 64 6.43 53.47 -13.89
C SER A 64 6.02 52.87 -12.53
N SER A 65 4.94 53.35 -11.93
CA SER A 65 4.36 52.81 -10.69
C SER A 65 3.69 51.45 -10.92
N GLN A 66 2.95 51.28 -12.03
CA GLN A 66 2.32 50.01 -12.39
C GLN A 66 3.37 48.95 -12.73
N TRP A 67 4.45 49.34 -13.42
CA TRP A 67 5.60 48.47 -13.66
C TRP A 67 6.24 47.95 -12.36
N ARG A 68 6.38 48.82 -11.34
CA ARG A 68 6.97 48.44 -10.06
C ARG A 68 6.09 47.46 -9.29
N ASN A 69 4.78 47.71 -9.26
CA ASN A 69 3.80 46.81 -8.65
C ASN A 69 3.83 45.42 -9.31
N TYR A 70 3.90 45.40 -10.65
CA TYR A 70 4.03 44.16 -11.42
C TYR A 70 5.26 43.34 -11.00
N ARG A 71 6.45 43.96 -10.98
CA ARG A 71 7.69 43.28 -10.60
C ARG A 71 7.66 42.73 -9.17
N ASN A 72 7.07 43.48 -8.24
CA ASN A 72 6.93 43.04 -6.86
C ASN A 72 6.03 41.81 -6.76
N PHE A 73 4.88 41.84 -7.42
CA PHE A 73 3.96 40.71 -7.41
C PHE A 73 4.55 39.47 -8.08
N LEU A 74 5.25 39.64 -9.21
CA LEU A 74 5.94 38.55 -9.88
C LEU A 74 6.99 37.91 -8.96
N GLY A 75 7.74 38.71 -8.19
CA GLY A 75 8.67 38.19 -7.19
C GLY A 75 7.99 37.35 -6.11
N THR A 76 6.83 37.80 -5.60
CA THR A 76 6.01 37.04 -4.65
C THR A 76 5.50 35.73 -5.26
N LEU A 77 5.03 35.77 -6.51
CA LEU A 77 4.51 34.61 -7.23
C LEU A 77 5.62 33.58 -7.50
N ASP A 78 6.80 34.03 -7.92
CA ASP A 78 7.97 33.16 -8.12
C ASP A 78 8.41 32.48 -6.81
N HIS A 79 8.36 33.21 -5.69
CA HIS A 79 8.61 32.63 -4.37
C HIS A 79 7.58 31.56 -4.01
N ALA A 80 6.28 31.83 -4.21
CA ALA A 80 5.20 30.87 -3.96
C ALA A 80 5.32 29.62 -4.84
N ILE A 81 5.69 29.77 -6.12
CA ILE A 81 5.97 28.66 -7.04
C ILE A 81 7.14 27.82 -6.52
N ALA A 82 8.24 28.45 -6.11
CA ALA A 82 9.40 27.73 -5.56
C ALA A 82 9.04 26.93 -4.31
N GLN A 83 8.26 27.51 -3.39
CA GLN A 83 7.74 26.81 -2.22
C GLN A 83 6.83 25.64 -2.60
N GLN A 84 5.89 25.86 -3.53
CA GLN A 84 4.95 24.82 -3.96
C GLN A 84 5.66 23.66 -4.68
N ARG A 85 6.71 23.94 -5.47
CA ARG A 85 7.58 22.90 -6.05
C ARG A 85 8.21 22.04 -4.97
N ALA A 86 8.80 22.65 -3.94
CA ALA A 86 9.39 21.90 -2.83
C ALA A 86 8.34 21.05 -2.08
N ILE A 87 7.10 21.52 -1.96
CA ILE A 87 6.00 20.75 -1.39
C ILE A 87 5.64 19.55 -2.27
N ALA A 88 5.50 19.75 -3.59
CA ALA A 88 5.19 18.69 -4.53
C ALA A 88 6.28 17.60 -4.56
N GLU A 89 7.55 17.98 -4.59
CA GLU A 89 8.69 17.05 -4.51
C GLU A 89 8.69 16.24 -3.22
N ARG A 90 8.49 16.91 -2.07
CA ARG A 90 8.37 16.22 -0.77
C ARG A 90 7.20 15.24 -0.75
N ALA A 91 6.05 15.62 -1.30
CA ALA A 91 4.89 14.75 -1.40
C ALA A 91 5.18 13.54 -2.32
N GLY A 92 5.92 13.73 -3.40
CA GLY A 92 6.38 12.66 -4.29
C GLY A 92 7.26 11.65 -3.56
N HIS A 93 8.28 12.13 -2.84
CA HIS A 93 9.12 11.26 -2.01
C HIS A 93 8.33 10.51 -0.92
N GLN A 94 7.34 11.15 -0.29
CA GLN A 94 6.49 10.48 0.69
C GLN A 94 5.62 9.40 0.03
N LEU A 95 5.06 9.68 -1.15
CA LEU A 95 4.29 8.71 -1.94
C LEU A 95 5.13 7.47 -2.27
N ASP A 96 6.38 7.65 -2.71
CA ASP A 96 7.27 6.52 -3.04
C ASP A 96 7.66 5.69 -1.81
N ARG A 97 7.88 6.34 -0.66
CA ARG A 97 8.05 5.64 0.62
C ARG A 97 6.79 4.85 1.00
N GLY A 98 5.62 5.47 0.89
CA GLY A 98 4.34 4.81 1.15
C GLY A 98 4.09 3.60 0.25
N ARG A 99 4.48 3.67 -1.03
CA ARG A 99 4.43 2.54 -1.97
C ARG A 99 5.33 1.40 -1.50
N THR A 100 6.55 1.72 -1.10
CA THR A 100 7.52 0.74 -0.59
C THR A 100 7.02 0.06 0.68
N ASP A 101 6.45 0.84 1.60
CA ASP A 101 5.87 0.34 2.84
C ASP A 101 4.69 -0.62 2.57
N TRP A 102 3.75 -0.20 1.74
CA TRP A 102 2.62 -1.05 1.37
C TRP A 102 3.06 -2.35 0.69
N GLN A 103 4.04 -2.29 -0.22
CA GLN A 103 4.59 -3.49 -0.85
C GLN A 103 5.23 -4.43 0.17
N ARG A 104 5.93 -3.90 1.18
CA ARG A 104 6.54 -4.71 2.24
C ARG A 104 5.47 -5.44 3.06
N GLU A 105 4.43 -4.73 3.51
CA GLU A 105 3.36 -5.37 4.30
C GLU A 105 2.60 -6.42 3.47
N LYS A 106 2.34 -6.13 2.19
CA LYS A 106 1.73 -7.09 1.27
C LYS A 106 2.57 -8.36 1.07
N ARG A 107 3.90 -8.23 0.94
CA ARG A 107 4.80 -9.39 0.87
C ARG A 107 4.79 -10.21 2.16
N ARG A 108 4.73 -9.52 3.32
CA ARG A 108 4.66 -10.17 4.62
C ARG A 108 3.38 -10.98 4.78
N LEU A 109 2.22 -10.42 4.41
CA LEU A 109 0.94 -11.13 4.38
C LEU A 109 1.01 -12.39 3.50
N SER A 110 1.46 -12.24 2.25
CA SER A 110 1.59 -13.37 1.32
C SER A 110 2.53 -14.48 1.83
N SER A 111 3.56 -14.11 2.60
CA SER A 111 4.45 -15.08 3.24
C SER A 111 3.74 -15.88 4.33
N PHE A 112 2.86 -15.26 5.11
CA PHE A 112 2.05 -15.96 6.11
C PHE A 112 0.98 -16.84 5.47
N ASP A 113 0.32 -16.39 4.41
CA ASP A 113 -0.64 -17.20 3.65
C ASP A 113 0.04 -18.48 3.11
N THR A 114 1.22 -18.32 2.50
CA THR A 114 2.02 -19.46 2.01
C THR A 114 2.37 -20.44 3.14
N LEU A 115 2.70 -19.93 4.33
CA LEU A 115 2.99 -20.77 5.49
C LEU A 115 1.73 -21.50 5.98
N ALA A 116 0.59 -20.83 6.00
CA ALA A 116 -0.69 -21.39 6.42
C ALA A 116 -1.13 -22.54 5.50
N ASP A 117 -1.00 -22.37 4.19
CA ASP A 117 -1.31 -23.41 3.22
C ASP A 117 -0.43 -24.66 3.40
N ARG A 118 0.87 -24.46 3.70
CA ARG A 118 1.77 -25.58 4.02
C ARG A 118 1.38 -26.31 5.29
N VAL A 119 1.02 -25.59 6.35
CA VAL A 119 0.56 -26.20 7.61
C VAL A 119 -0.71 -27.00 7.38
N ARG A 120 -1.70 -26.42 6.68
CA ARG A 120 -2.95 -27.11 6.33
C ARG A 120 -2.70 -28.38 5.52
N ALA A 121 -1.80 -28.33 4.53
CA ALA A 121 -1.44 -29.51 3.74
C ALA A 121 -0.80 -30.62 4.60
N GLN A 122 0.08 -30.26 5.53
CA GLN A 122 0.69 -31.23 6.46
C GLN A 122 -0.34 -31.86 7.41
N GLU A 123 -1.29 -31.07 7.91
CA GLU A 123 -2.38 -31.57 8.76
C GLU A 123 -3.27 -32.56 8.01
N LEU A 124 -3.66 -32.24 6.77
CA LEU A 124 -4.43 -33.14 5.91
C LEU A 124 -3.71 -34.46 5.65
N MET A 125 -2.40 -34.41 5.34
CA MET A 125 -1.59 -35.62 5.15
C MET A 125 -1.49 -36.45 6.43
N ALA A 126 -1.32 -35.81 7.58
CA ALA A 126 -1.25 -36.49 8.87
C ALA A 126 -2.60 -37.14 9.23
N GLN A 127 -3.71 -36.47 8.96
CA GLN A 127 -5.06 -37.00 9.17
C GLN A 127 -5.34 -38.20 8.25
N ALA A 128 -5.06 -38.08 6.94
CA ALA A 128 -5.23 -39.19 6.01
C ALA A 128 -4.42 -40.44 6.41
N LYS A 129 -3.19 -40.24 6.91
CA LYS A 129 -2.36 -41.34 7.44
C LYS A 129 -2.96 -41.99 8.68
N ARG A 130 -3.61 -41.22 9.57
CA ARG A 130 -4.30 -41.77 10.75
C ARG A 130 -5.54 -42.56 10.34
N GLU A 131 -6.37 -41.99 9.47
CA GLU A 131 -7.58 -42.63 8.96
C GLU A 131 -7.28 -43.94 8.21
N GLN A 132 -6.20 -43.97 7.42
CA GLN A 132 -5.72 -45.19 6.78
C GLN A 132 -5.35 -46.27 7.82
N ARG A 133 -4.57 -45.92 8.84
CA ARG A 133 -4.18 -46.87 9.90
C ARG A 133 -5.39 -47.41 10.65
N ASP A 134 -6.34 -46.54 11.02
CA ASP A 134 -7.56 -46.93 11.73
C ASP A 134 -8.49 -47.81 10.86
N SER A 135 -8.48 -47.60 9.55
CA SER A 135 -9.18 -48.47 8.58
C SER A 135 -8.53 -49.84 8.51
N ASP A 136 -7.20 -49.89 8.35
CA ASP A 136 -6.43 -51.13 8.25
C ASP A 136 -6.57 -51.98 9.53
N GLU A 137 -6.53 -51.35 10.71
CA GLU A 137 -6.74 -52.04 11.98
C GLU A 137 -8.15 -52.65 12.10
N ARG A 138 -9.19 -51.94 11.66
CA ARG A 138 -10.56 -52.45 11.66
C ARG A 138 -10.74 -53.61 10.68
N ALA A 139 -10.17 -53.49 9.48
CA ALA A 139 -10.20 -54.55 8.48
C ALA A 139 -9.47 -55.82 8.98
N ALA A 140 -8.30 -55.66 9.61
CA ALA A 140 -7.56 -56.76 10.21
C ALA A 140 -8.38 -57.46 11.32
N ARG A 141 -8.99 -56.70 12.25
CA ARG A 141 -9.84 -57.27 13.31
C ARG A 141 -11.02 -58.07 12.75
N GLN A 142 -11.75 -57.53 11.77
CA GLN A 142 -12.86 -58.25 11.12
C GLN A 142 -12.40 -59.54 10.43
N PHE A 143 -11.22 -59.51 9.78
CA PHE A 143 -10.64 -60.70 9.17
C PHE A 143 -10.31 -61.78 10.21
N PHE A 144 -9.68 -61.39 11.32
CA PHE A 144 -9.40 -62.30 12.43
C PHE A 144 -10.69 -62.87 13.03
N ASP A 145 -11.68 -62.04 13.36
CA ASP A 145 -12.96 -62.47 13.95
C ASP A 145 -13.67 -63.50 13.05
N ARG A 146 -13.71 -63.25 11.74
CA ARG A 146 -14.33 -64.14 10.75
C ARG A 146 -13.56 -65.45 10.55
N ALA A 147 -12.23 -65.42 10.68
CA ALA A 147 -11.40 -66.62 10.65
C ALA A 147 -11.57 -67.47 11.92
N SER A 148 -11.84 -66.85 13.06
CA SER A 148 -12.08 -67.55 14.33
C SER A 148 -13.52 -68.06 14.52
N HIS A 149 -14.50 -67.59 13.74
CA HIS A 149 -15.89 -68.08 13.75
C HIS A 149 -16.33 -68.48 12.33
N PRO A 150 -15.94 -69.66 11.83
CA PRO A 150 -16.42 -70.15 10.55
C PRO A 150 -17.91 -70.48 10.67
N THR A 151 -18.76 -69.73 9.96
CA THR A 151 -20.17 -70.03 9.80
C THR A 151 -20.31 -71.35 9.02
N HIS A 152 -20.79 -72.40 9.70
CA HIS A 152 -21.23 -73.66 9.11
C HIS A 152 -22.64 -73.56 8.53
#